data_AF-K1SPZ9-F1
#
_entry.id   AF-K1SPZ9-F1
#
_cell.length_a   1.000
_cell.length_b   1.000
_cell.length_c   1.000
_cell.angle_alpha   90.00
_cell.angle_beta   90.00
_cell.angle_gamma   90.00
#
_symmetry.space_group_name_H-M   'P 1'
#
loop_
_entity.id
_entity.type
_entity.pdbx_description
1 polymer ?
#
loop_
_entity_poly.entity_id
_entity_poly.type
_entity_poly.pdbx_seq_one_letter_code
_entity_poly.pdbx_strand_id
1 'polypeptide(L)'
;MKNKRFTAVATAAAIMLGVCGCAGNTVSSTVGGSTDVSSASGEAKDLEEVSVVLDWYPNGSHVFLYDAIEEGYYEEEGLKIKVEFPSNTNDAISMTSAGKADIGFYYMHDVIQANANQNIPVVSIGAAVQNPVNVLMSLGDKNIKTVADLKGKKIGYGGSVLNEAFVKTMLKNAGLKEDDAELIDVGFELMSSMTTGQVDATIGGFVSHEVPELENQGFTVNYIKPTENGVPDYTELV
;
A
#
# COMPACT_ATOMS: atom_id res chain seq x y z
N MET A 1 6.26 -44.39 27.81
CA MET A 1 4.82 -44.76 27.81
C MET A 1 4.25 -44.39 26.44
N LYS A 2 4.34 -45.31 25.47
CA LYS A 2 3.21 -45.97 24.77
C LYS A 2 2.11 -45.03 24.24
N ASN A 3 2.22 -44.78 22.94
CA ASN A 3 1.25 -44.38 21.91
C ASN A 3 -0.22 -44.66 22.21
N LYS A 4 -1.10 -43.84 21.61
CA LYS A 4 -2.28 -44.33 20.87
C LYS A 4 -2.72 -43.33 19.79
N ARG A 5 -2.54 -43.75 18.55
CA ARG A 5 -3.29 -43.33 17.35
C ARG A 5 -4.67 -43.96 17.41
N PHE A 6 -5.70 -43.28 16.92
CA PHE A 6 -6.91 -43.93 16.42
C PHE A 6 -7.44 -43.24 15.15
N THR A 7 -8.09 -44.07 14.35
CA THR A 7 -8.09 -44.09 12.89
C THR A 7 -9.41 -43.55 12.33
N ALA A 8 -9.35 -43.08 11.08
CA ALA A 8 -10.46 -42.68 10.23
C ALA A 8 -11.55 -43.75 10.03
N VAL A 9 -12.77 -43.30 9.74
CA VAL A 9 -13.80 -44.06 9.02
C VAL A 9 -14.51 -43.12 8.03
N ALA A 10 -14.47 -43.50 6.76
CA ALA A 10 -15.22 -42.93 5.66
C ALA A 10 -16.56 -43.66 5.48
N THR A 11 -17.63 -42.97 5.05
CA THR A 11 -18.75 -43.60 4.33
C THR A 11 -19.50 -42.58 3.46
N ALA A 12 -20.13 -43.09 2.40
CA ALA A 12 -20.40 -42.48 1.11
C ALA A 12 -21.80 -41.84 0.91
N ALA A 13 -21.85 -40.96 -0.10
CA ALA A 13 -22.87 -40.68 -1.12
C ALA A 13 -24.37 -40.93 -0.87
N ALA A 14 -25.19 -39.91 -1.19
CA ALA A 14 -26.46 -40.08 -1.91
C ALA A 14 -26.86 -38.78 -2.65
N ILE A 15 -27.01 -38.89 -3.97
CA ILE A 15 -27.59 -37.91 -4.89
C ILE A 15 -29.11 -38.14 -4.92
N MET A 16 -29.92 -37.08 -4.83
CA MET A 16 -31.33 -37.13 -5.23
C MET A 16 -31.73 -35.86 -5.98
N LEU A 17 -31.93 -36.01 -7.30
CA LEU A 17 -32.75 -35.14 -8.12
C LEU A 17 -34.23 -35.45 -7.85
N GLY A 18 -35.04 -34.41 -7.70
CA GLY A 18 -36.51 -34.52 -7.69
C GLY A 18 -37.14 -33.31 -8.37
N VAL A 19 -37.47 -33.44 -9.65
CA VAL A 19 -38.40 -32.57 -10.37
C VAL A 19 -39.71 -33.32 -10.51
N CYS A 20 -40.82 -32.72 -10.06
CA CYS A 20 -42.15 -33.02 -10.61
C CYS A 20 -43.08 -31.84 -10.32
N GLY A 21 -43.57 -31.19 -11.38
CA GLY A 21 -44.67 -30.24 -11.30
C GLY A 21 -46.01 -30.94 -11.33
N CYS A 22 -47.07 -30.23 -10.93
CA CYS A 22 -48.42 -30.35 -11.45
C CYS A 22 -49.24 -29.11 -11.05
N ALA A 23 -49.92 -28.53 -12.04
CA ALA A 23 -50.90 -27.46 -11.92
C ALA A 23 -52.27 -27.99 -11.42
N GLY A 24 -53.06 -27.13 -10.77
CA GLY A 24 -54.46 -27.43 -10.43
C GLY A 24 -55.11 -26.32 -9.60
N ASN A 25 -56.22 -25.78 -10.08
CA ASN A 25 -56.81 -24.50 -9.75
C ASN A 25 -57.88 -24.55 -8.64
N THR A 26 -58.29 -23.36 -8.17
CA THR A 26 -59.61 -22.92 -7.61
C THR A 26 -59.99 -23.11 -6.11
N VAL A 27 -60.12 -21.93 -5.46
CA VAL A 27 -61.22 -21.40 -4.58
C VAL A 27 -61.47 -22.05 -3.21
N SER A 28 -61.25 -21.30 -2.13
CA SER A 28 -62.33 -20.68 -1.33
C SER A 28 -61.79 -20.00 -0.06
N SER A 29 -62.44 -18.90 0.31
CA SER A 29 -62.10 -17.96 1.36
C SER A 29 -62.29 -18.51 2.79
N THR A 30 -61.49 -17.96 3.72
CA THR A 30 -61.82 -17.50 5.10
C THR A 30 -60.96 -18.02 6.25
N VAL A 31 -60.72 -17.08 7.17
CA VAL A 31 -60.31 -17.17 8.59
C VAL A 31 -58.81 -17.22 8.90
N GLY A 32 -58.41 -16.27 9.74
CA GLY A 32 -57.04 -15.98 10.11
C GLY A 32 -56.34 -17.08 10.91
N GLY A 33 -55.04 -17.12 10.69
CA GLY A 33 -54.04 -17.75 11.53
C GLY A 33 -52.75 -16.98 11.30
N SER A 34 -52.17 -16.43 12.36
CA SER A 34 -50.85 -15.81 12.35
C SER A 34 -49.86 -16.76 11.68
N THR A 35 -49.41 -16.41 10.47
CA THR A 35 -48.20 -16.98 9.91
C THR A 35 -47.05 -16.26 10.56
N ASP A 36 -46.44 -16.89 11.56
CA ASP A 36 -45.14 -16.52 12.08
C ASP A 36 -44.17 -16.44 10.89
N VAL A 37 -43.88 -15.20 10.49
CA VAL A 37 -42.77 -14.90 9.60
C VAL A 37 -41.52 -15.18 10.44
N SER A 38 -41.03 -16.42 10.36
CA SER A 38 -39.70 -16.75 10.83
C SER A 38 -38.73 -15.95 9.98
N SER A 39 -38.44 -14.72 10.43
CA SER A 39 -37.29 -13.96 9.98
C SER A 39 -36.09 -14.89 10.12
N ALA A 40 -35.58 -15.36 8.99
CA ALA A 40 -34.22 -15.84 8.92
C ALA A 40 -33.35 -14.63 9.29
N SER A 41 -33.07 -14.48 10.58
CA SER A 41 -31.92 -13.71 11.04
C SER A 41 -30.72 -14.40 10.42
N GLY A 42 -30.21 -13.86 9.31
CA GLY A 42 -28.87 -14.23 8.87
C GLY A 42 -27.96 -14.08 10.08
N GLU A 43 -27.31 -15.15 10.50
CA GLU A 43 -26.24 -15.06 11.48
C GLU A 43 -25.27 -14.00 10.96
N ALA A 44 -25.10 -12.92 11.73
CA ALA A 44 -24.04 -11.96 11.46
C ALA A 44 -22.74 -12.75 11.50
N LYS A 45 -22.07 -12.86 10.34
CA LYS A 45 -20.78 -13.53 10.23
C LYS A 45 -19.82 -12.76 11.13
N ASP A 46 -19.26 -13.42 12.13
CA ASP A 46 -18.24 -12.83 12.98
C ASP A 46 -16.98 -12.70 12.12
N LEU A 47 -16.61 -11.46 11.79
CA LEU A 47 -15.49 -11.17 10.90
C LEU A 47 -14.23 -10.93 11.73
N GLU A 48 -13.13 -11.55 11.33
CA GLU A 48 -11.81 -11.30 11.92
C GLU A 48 -11.31 -9.92 11.48
N GLU A 49 -11.01 -9.03 12.43
CA GLU A 49 -10.46 -7.71 12.11
C GLU A 49 -8.99 -7.84 11.74
N VAL A 50 -8.61 -7.24 10.60
CA VAL A 50 -7.22 -7.16 10.13
C VAL A 50 -6.88 -5.69 9.93
N SER A 51 -5.85 -5.24 10.65
CA SER A 51 -5.36 -3.86 10.60
C SER A 51 -4.26 -3.70 9.56
N VAL A 52 -4.43 -2.68 8.71
CA VAL A 52 -3.54 -2.38 7.59
C VAL A 52 -3.08 -0.93 7.71
N VAL A 53 -1.78 -0.71 7.85
CA VAL A 53 -1.19 0.64 7.84
C VAL A 53 -0.57 0.93 6.46
N LEU A 54 -0.93 2.05 5.85
CA LEU A 54 -0.38 2.47 4.56
C LEU A 54 1.04 3.05 4.71
N ASP A 55 1.77 3.17 3.60
CA ASP A 55 3.06 3.87 3.53
C ASP A 55 2.88 5.39 3.49
N TRP A 56 1.75 5.83 2.94
CA TRP A 56 1.41 7.23 2.70
C TRP A 56 -0.08 7.49 2.89
N TYR A 57 -0.50 8.73 2.63
CA TYR A 57 -1.93 9.03 2.44
C TYR A 57 -2.51 8.23 1.26
N PRO A 58 -3.82 7.90 1.31
CA PRO A 58 -4.48 7.17 0.23
C PRO A 58 -4.28 7.83 -1.13
N ASN A 59 -3.85 7.04 -2.12
CA ASN A 59 -3.56 7.48 -3.49
C ASN A 59 -3.76 6.31 -4.46
N GLY A 60 -3.46 6.52 -5.74
CA GLY A 60 -3.66 5.55 -6.82
C GLY A 60 -3.06 4.15 -6.55
N SER A 61 -1.94 4.07 -5.84
CA SER A 61 -1.27 2.80 -5.52
C SER A 61 -2.09 1.91 -4.56
N HIS A 62 -3.05 2.49 -3.85
CA HIS A 62 -3.89 1.80 -2.84
C HIS A 62 -5.27 1.40 -3.37
N VAL A 63 -5.62 1.75 -4.61
CA VAL A 63 -6.99 1.59 -5.15
C VAL A 63 -7.49 0.16 -5.01
N PHE A 64 -6.64 -0.83 -5.28
CA PHE A 64 -7.04 -2.25 -5.18
C PHE A 64 -7.50 -2.66 -3.78
N LEU A 65 -6.94 -2.07 -2.72
CA LEU A 65 -7.30 -2.35 -1.34
C LEU A 65 -8.70 -1.85 -1.04
N TYR A 66 -8.99 -0.62 -1.46
CA TYR A 66 -10.30 0.01 -1.25
C TYR A 66 -11.38 -0.62 -2.12
N ASP A 67 -11.07 -0.96 -3.37
CA ASP A 67 -11.97 -1.66 -4.29
C ASP A 67 -12.38 -3.04 -3.71
N ALA A 68 -11.41 -3.82 -3.21
CA ALA A 68 -11.71 -5.11 -2.57
C ALA A 68 -12.52 -5.00 -1.25
N ILE A 69 -12.39 -3.88 -0.53
CA ILE A 69 -13.23 -3.57 0.63
C ILE A 69 -14.66 -3.25 0.18
N GLU A 70 -14.81 -2.40 -0.85
CA GLU A 70 -16.11 -1.95 -1.35
C GLU A 70 -16.90 -3.10 -2.01
N GLU A 71 -16.22 -3.95 -2.77
CA GLU A 71 -16.79 -5.13 -3.42
C GLU A 71 -17.05 -6.30 -2.45
N GLY A 72 -16.62 -6.18 -1.18
CA GLY A 72 -16.89 -7.18 -0.14
C GLY A 72 -16.02 -8.43 -0.19
N TYR A 73 -14.97 -8.47 -1.01
CA TYR A 73 -14.10 -9.65 -1.17
C TYR A 73 -13.47 -10.10 0.15
N TYR A 74 -13.12 -9.16 1.04
CA TYR A 74 -12.61 -9.51 2.36
C TYR A 74 -13.69 -10.12 3.26
N GLU A 75 -14.94 -9.62 3.21
CA GLU A 75 -16.05 -10.15 4.02
C GLU A 75 -16.45 -11.56 3.57
N GLU A 76 -16.39 -11.83 2.25
CA GLU A 76 -16.55 -13.17 1.68
C GLU A 76 -15.54 -14.16 2.29
N GLU A 77 -14.30 -13.73 2.47
CA GLU A 77 -13.22 -14.49 3.16
C GLU A 77 -13.31 -14.44 4.69
N GLY A 78 -14.30 -13.75 5.27
CA GLY A 78 -14.50 -13.67 6.73
C GLY A 78 -13.62 -12.64 7.44
N LEU A 79 -13.06 -11.69 6.70
CA LEU A 79 -12.17 -10.64 7.20
C LEU A 79 -12.87 -9.27 7.18
N LYS A 80 -12.49 -8.42 8.12
CA LYS A 80 -12.87 -7.00 8.18
C LYS A 80 -11.62 -6.15 8.21
N ILE A 81 -11.32 -5.50 7.09
CA ILE A 81 -10.10 -4.70 6.96
C ILE A 81 -10.27 -3.33 7.62
N LYS A 82 -9.27 -2.92 8.40
CA LYS A 82 -9.14 -1.61 9.03
C LYS A 82 -7.92 -0.90 8.47
N VAL A 83 -8.15 0.05 7.56
CA VAL A 83 -7.07 0.82 6.93
C VAL A 83 -6.77 2.07 7.75
N GLU A 84 -5.51 2.26 8.10
CA GLU A 84 -4.96 3.44 8.75
C GLU A 84 -3.87 4.03 7.87
N PHE A 85 -3.74 5.36 7.85
CA PHE A 85 -2.61 6.03 7.22
C PHE A 85 -1.61 6.47 8.30
N PRO A 86 -0.31 6.56 7.96
CA PRO A 86 0.73 6.76 8.95
C PRO A 86 0.71 8.19 9.52
N SER A 87 1.09 8.32 10.78
CA SER A 87 1.38 9.63 11.40
C SER A 87 2.85 10.03 11.21
N ASN A 88 3.75 9.05 11.07
CA ASN A 88 5.15 9.21 10.75
C ASN A 88 5.53 8.28 9.61
N THR A 89 6.52 8.68 8.83
CA THR A 89 6.98 7.97 7.62
C THR A 89 7.55 6.56 7.85
N ASN A 90 7.80 6.15 9.10
CA ASN A 90 8.27 4.81 9.47
C ASN A 90 7.20 4.00 10.23
N ASP A 91 5.96 4.50 10.33
CA ASP A 91 4.90 3.86 11.11
C ASP A 91 4.58 2.46 10.58
N ALA A 92 4.61 2.24 9.26
CA ALA A 92 4.33 0.92 8.68
C ALA A 92 5.24 -0.19 9.23
N ILE A 93 6.56 0.03 9.25
CA ILE A 93 7.52 -0.92 9.86
C ILE A 93 7.33 -0.99 11.38
N SER A 94 7.23 0.15 12.05
CA SER A 94 7.25 0.17 13.52
C SER A 94 5.97 -0.40 14.13
N MET A 95 4.81 -0.16 13.53
CA MET A 95 3.52 -0.69 13.98
C MET A 95 3.41 -2.19 13.72
N THR A 96 3.81 -2.66 12.54
CA THR A 96 3.81 -4.11 12.24
C THR A 96 4.78 -4.86 13.13
N SER A 97 6.02 -4.35 13.30
CA SER A 97 7.00 -4.97 14.20
C SER A 97 6.55 -4.97 15.66
N ALA A 98 5.72 -4.01 16.08
CA ALA A 98 5.21 -3.92 17.45
C ALA A 98 3.90 -4.71 17.66
N GLY A 99 3.36 -5.36 16.63
CA GLY A 99 2.06 -6.04 16.67
C GLY A 99 0.89 -5.09 16.86
N LYS A 100 1.04 -3.82 16.46
CA LYS A 100 -0.02 -2.80 16.46
C LYS A 100 -0.78 -2.72 15.13
N ALA A 101 -0.16 -3.23 14.07
CA ALA A 101 -0.80 -3.45 12.77
C ALA A 101 -0.48 -4.87 12.31
N ASP A 102 -1.40 -5.53 11.60
CA ASP A 102 -1.19 -6.87 11.06
C ASP A 102 -0.40 -6.82 9.75
N ILE A 103 -0.68 -5.81 8.91
CA ILE A 103 -0.03 -5.59 7.61
C ILE A 103 0.37 -4.13 7.49
N GLY A 104 1.51 -3.88 6.86
CA GLY A 104 1.98 -2.54 6.51
C GLY A 104 2.48 -2.49 5.08
N PHE A 105 2.06 -1.47 4.33
CA PHE A 105 2.67 -1.15 3.03
C PHE A 105 3.95 -0.40 3.25
N TYR A 106 5.02 -0.80 2.57
CA TYR A 106 6.29 -0.10 2.68
C TYR A 106 7.24 -0.35 1.51
N TYR A 107 8.47 0.15 1.61
CA TYR A 107 9.44 0.08 0.53
C TYR A 107 10.42 -1.08 0.71
N MET A 108 10.68 -1.82 -0.38
CA MET A 108 11.44 -3.09 -0.32
C MET A 108 12.83 -2.93 0.32
N HIS A 109 13.55 -1.85 -0.01
CA HIS A 109 14.89 -1.62 0.53
C HIS A 109 14.87 -1.32 2.02
N ASP A 110 13.84 -0.63 2.51
CA ASP A 110 13.71 -0.36 3.92
C ASP A 110 13.38 -1.62 4.71
N VAL A 111 12.55 -2.52 4.16
CA VAL A 111 12.33 -3.85 4.74
C VAL A 111 13.65 -4.62 4.84
N ILE A 112 14.48 -4.57 3.79
CA ILE A 112 15.83 -5.19 3.80
C ILE A 112 16.70 -4.54 4.88
N GLN A 113 16.73 -3.21 4.96
CA GLN A 113 17.54 -2.46 5.93
C GLN A 113 17.11 -2.73 7.37
N ALA A 114 15.81 -2.77 7.64
CA ALA A 114 15.23 -3.08 8.95
C ALA A 114 15.62 -4.49 9.40
N ASN A 115 15.56 -5.47 8.50
CA ASN A 115 16.02 -6.83 8.79
C ASN A 115 17.54 -6.87 9.02
N ALA A 116 18.33 -6.41 8.05
CA ALA A 116 19.77 -6.61 8.04
C ALA A 116 20.52 -5.79 9.10
N ASN A 117 20.08 -4.57 9.37
CA ASN A 117 20.80 -3.62 10.24
C ASN A 117 20.16 -3.46 11.61
N GLN A 118 18.85 -3.71 11.74
CA GLN A 118 18.10 -3.47 12.98
C GLN A 118 17.54 -4.75 13.61
N ASN A 119 17.67 -5.91 12.94
CA ASN A 119 17.10 -7.19 13.35
C ASN A 119 15.58 -7.11 13.60
N ILE A 120 14.87 -6.27 12.85
CA ILE A 120 13.41 -6.19 12.88
C ILE A 120 12.85 -7.34 12.05
N PRO A 121 12.04 -8.25 12.62
CA PRO A 121 11.60 -9.48 11.96
C PRO A 121 10.36 -9.26 11.05
N VAL A 122 10.42 -8.24 10.19
CA VAL A 122 9.37 -7.98 9.19
C VAL A 122 9.63 -8.76 7.91
N VAL A 123 8.57 -9.26 7.28
CA VAL A 123 8.66 -10.06 6.05
C VAL A 123 7.71 -9.46 5.01
N SER A 124 8.21 -9.22 3.80
CA SER A 124 7.35 -8.86 2.66
C SER A 124 6.57 -10.10 2.22
N ILE A 125 5.24 -9.95 2.12
CA ILE A 125 4.31 -11.01 1.70
C ILE A 125 3.73 -10.79 0.30
N GLY A 126 4.07 -9.66 -0.33
CA GLY A 126 3.58 -9.28 -1.65
C GLY A 126 4.33 -8.07 -2.21
N ALA A 127 4.01 -7.72 -3.45
CA ALA A 127 4.49 -6.53 -4.14
C ALA A 127 3.30 -5.82 -4.78
N ALA A 128 2.95 -4.65 -4.26
CA ALA A 128 1.86 -3.82 -4.78
C ALA A 128 2.29 -3.02 -6.02
N VAL A 129 3.53 -2.52 -6.01
CA VAL A 129 4.11 -1.78 -7.14
C VAL A 129 5.44 -2.40 -7.52
N GLN A 130 5.44 -3.17 -8.60
CA GLN A 130 6.56 -4.05 -8.96
C GLN A 130 7.79 -3.34 -9.54
N ASN A 131 7.64 -2.12 -10.05
CA ASN A 131 8.71 -1.35 -10.67
C ASN A 131 8.83 0.04 -10.03
N PRO A 132 10.01 0.69 -10.10
CA PRO A 132 10.21 1.99 -9.49
C PRO A 132 9.36 3.06 -10.15
N VAL A 133 8.68 3.85 -9.32
CA VAL A 133 7.91 5.04 -9.70
C VAL A 133 8.39 6.28 -8.96
N ASN A 134 9.28 6.13 -7.97
CA ASN A 134 9.95 7.24 -7.28
C ASN A 134 10.83 8.06 -8.24
N VAL A 135 10.69 9.38 -8.14
CA VAL A 135 11.43 10.35 -8.95
C VAL A 135 11.98 11.50 -8.11
N LEU A 136 13.11 12.04 -8.55
CA LEU A 136 13.56 13.36 -8.09
C LEU A 136 12.86 14.41 -8.93
N MET A 137 12.01 15.22 -8.31
CA MET A 137 11.19 16.26 -8.94
C MET A 137 11.72 17.65 -8.63
N SER A 138 11.47 18.59 -9.53
CA SER A 138 11.68 20.01 -9.32
C SER A 138 10.66 20.83 -10.10
N LEU A 139 10.40 22.05 -9.65
CA LEU A 139 9.58 22.98 -10.43
C LEU A 139 10.34 23.44 -11.69
N GLY A 140 9.60 23.70 -12.76
CA GLY A 140 10.13 24.02 -14.07
C GLY A 140 11.07 25.23 -14.08
N ASP A 141 10.78 26.23 -13.26
CA ASP A 141 11.54 27.46 -13.11
C ASP A 141 12.93 27.27 -12.46
N LYS A 142 13.13 26.17 -11.70
CA LYS A 142 14.42 25.80 -11.11
C LYS A 142 15.42 25.30 -12.15
N ASN A 143 14.95 24.93 -13.35
CA ASN A 143 15.78 24.43 -14.45
C ASN A 143 16.68 23.22 -14.09
N ILE A 144 16.25 22.39 -13.14
CA ILE A 144 16.94 21.14 -12.79
C ILE A 144 16.44 20.04 -13.71
N LYS A 145 17.29 19.59 -14.64
CA LYS A 145 16.93 18.59 -15.66
C LYS A 145 17.85 17.37 -15.65
N THR A 146 19.03 17.51 -15.07
CA THR A 146 20.04 16.47 -14.96
C THR A 146 20.59 16.43 -13.55
N VAL A 147 21.23 15.32 -13.18
CA VAL A 147 21.86 15.17 -11.86
C VAL A 147 22.97 16.22 -11.63
N ALA A 148 23.63 16.66 -12.69
CA ALA A 148 24.65 17.71 -12.60
C ALA A 148 24.08 19.04 -12.06
N ASP A 149 22.80 19.31 -12.32
CA ASP A 149 22.12 20.54 -11.89
C ASP A 149 21.81 20.57 -10.38
N LEU A 150 21.98 19.44 -9.69
CA LEU A 150 21.78 19.31 -8.24
C LEU A 150 22.93 19.93 -7.43
N LYS A 151 24.06 20.26 -8.08
CA LYS A 151 25.20 20.86 -7.40
C LYS A 151 24.82 22.21 -6.77
N GLY A 152 25.04 22.32 -5.47
CA GLY A 152 24.71 23.48 -4.63
C GLY A 152 23.22 23.62 -4.33
N LYS A 153 22.39 22.61 -4.63
CA LYS A 153 20.94 22.65 -4.41
C LYS A 153 20.55 22.03 -3.08
N LYS A 154 19.37 22.44 -2.59
CA LYS A 154 18.69 21.81 -1.47
C LYS A 154 17.69 20.78 -1.98
N ILE A 155 17.84 19.54 -1.57
CA ILE A 155 16.99 18.43 -1.96
C ILE A 155 16.20 17.98 -0.74
N GLY A 156 14.89 18.21 -0.77
CA GLY A 156 14.00 17.63 0.22
C GLY A 156 13.83 16.13 -0.01
N TYR A 157 13.68 15.35 1.04
CA TYR A 157 13.29 13.95 0.90
C TYR A 157 12.20 13.60 1.91
N GLY A 158 11.33 12.69 1.49
CA GLY A 158 10.31 12.10 2.33
C GLY A 158 10.78 10.77 2.87
N GLY A 159 10.44 10.47 4.11
CA GLY A 159 10.66 9.15 4.67
C GLY A 159 12.12 8.84 5.00
N SER A 160 12.59 7.70 4.52
CA SER A 160 13.76 7.03 5.10
C SER A 160 15.10 7.45 4.49
N VAL A 161 16.17 6.95 5.11
CA VAL A 161 17.57 7.04 4.66
C VAL A 161 17.76 6.47 3.23
N LEU A 162 16.81 5.68 2.71
CA LEU A 162 16.83 5.17 1.35
C LEU A 162 16.87 6.30 0.30
N ASN A 163 16.05 7.33 0.49
CA ASN A 163 16.00 8.45 -0.44
C ASN A 163 17.31 9.25 -0.43
N GLU A 164 17.99 9.35 0.71
CA GLU A 164 19.34 9.90 0.75
C GLU A 164 20.33 9.04 -0.05
N ALA A 165 20.26 7.71 0.10
CA ALA A 165 21.14 6.78 -0.61
C ALA A 165 20.92 6.84 -2.13
N PHE A 166 19.69 7.04 -2.59
CA PHE A 166 19.37 7.28 -4.00
C PHE A 166 20.03 8.56 -4.51
N VAL A 167 19.88 9.69 -3.82
CA VAL A 167 20.51 10.95 -4.25
C VAL A 167 22.04 10.82 -4.26
N LYS A 168 22.65 10.24 -3.22
CA LYS A 168 24.09 10.01 -3.14
C LYS A 168 24.59 9.11 -4.29
N THR A 169 23.83 8.07 -4.64
CA THR A 169 24.14 7.19 -5.77
C THR A 169 24.07 7.93 -7.10
N MET A 170 23.02 8.72 -7.30
CA MET A 170 22.86 9.55 -8.50
C MET A 170 24.01 10.53 -8.65
N LEU A 171 24.34 11.29 -7.59
CA LEU A 171 25.45 12.25 -7.58
C LEU A 171 26.77 11.57 -7.94
N LYS A 172 27.09 10.43 -7.30
CA LYS A 172 28.29 9.65 -7.59
C LYS A 172 28.35 9.17 -9.03
N ASN A 173 27.23 8.68 -9.58
CA ASN A 173 27.13 8.24 -10.96
C ASN A 173 27.38 9.40 -11.96
N ALA A 174 27.02 10.62 -11.59
CA ALA A 174 27.29 11.84 -12.35
C ALA A 174 28.70 12.43 -12.11
N GLY A 175 29.55 11.79 -11.30
CA GLY A 175 30.89 12.28 -10.95
C GLY A 175 30.90 13.44 -9.94
N LEU A 176 29.78 13.68 -9.25
CA LEU A 176 29.67 14.64 -8.16
C LEU A 176 30.00 13.98 -6.82
N LYS A 177 30.26 14.82 -5.81
CA LYS A 177 30.42 14.38 -4.42
C LYS A 177 29.07 14.33 -3.71
N GLU A 178 28.98 13.52 -2.66
CA GLU A 178 27.76 13.44 -1.84
C GLU A 178 27.39 14.78 -1.17
N ASP A 179 28.39 15.60 -0.84
CA ASP A 179 28.23 16.93 -0.24
C ASP A 179 28.05 18.05 -1.27
N ASP A 180 27.99 17.72 -2.58
CA ASP A 180 27.64 18.70 -3.61
C ASP A 180 26.14 19.08 -3.57
N ALA A 181 25.28 18.36 -2.84
CA ALA A 181 23.89 18.74 -2.61
C ALA A 181 23.52 18.62 -1.12
N GLU A 182 22.67 19.52 -0.62
CA GLU A 182 22.19 19.51 0.77
C GLU A 182 20.89 18.71 0.86
N LEU A 183 20.86 17.64 1.67
CA LEU A 183 19.66 16.83 1.89
C LEU A 183 18.90 17.32 3.11
N ILE A 184 17.59 17.48 2.98
CA ILE A 184 16.71 18.00 4.04
C ILE A 184 15.51 17.05 4.19
N ASP A 185 15.30 16.52 5.39
CA ASP A 185 14.09 15.75 5.69
C ASP A 185 12.89 16.70 5.73
N VAL A 186 11.91 16.46 4.86
CA VAL A 186 10.65 17.21 4.80
C VAL A 186 9.44 16.35 5.16
N GLY A 187 9.64 15.08 5.55
CA GLY A 187 8.55 14.17 5.90
C GLY A 187 7.51 14.06 4.78
N PHE A 188 6.26 14.38 5.10
CA PHE A 188 5.14 14.36 4.15
C PHE A 188 5.05 15.62 3.26
N GLU A 189 5.89 16.63 3.49
CA GLU A 189 5.81 17.96 2.86
C GLU A 189 6.64 18.05 1.55
N LEU A 190 6.58 17.02 0.71
CA LEU A 190 7.34 16.97 -0.55
C LEU A 190 6.96 18.11 -1.51
N MET A 191 5.67 18.23 -1.86
CA MET A 191 5.21 19.25 -2.81
C MET A 191 5.25 20.67 -2.21
N SER A 192 4.82 20.82 -0.95
CA SER A 192 4.79 22.11 -0.26
C SER A 192 6.19 22.69 -0.03
N SER A 193 7.19 21.87 0.28
CA SER A 193 8.57 22.33 0.44
C SER A 193 9.18 22.85 -0.87
N MET A 194 8.82 22.26 -2.02
CA MET A 194 9.21 22.81 -3.33
C MET A 194 8.48 24.11 -3.66
N THR A 195 7.15 24.12 -3.51
CA THR A 195 6.30 25.26 -3.92
C THR A 195 6.48 26.50 -3.04
N THR A 196 6.87 26.32 -1.79
CA THR A 196 7.24 27.43 -0.87
C THR A 196 8.70 27.87 -1.03
N GLY A 197 9.50 27.15 -1.83
CA GLY A 197 10.91 27.44 -2.05
C GLY A 197 11.83 27.07 -0.87
N GLN A 198 11.35 26.25 0.07
CA GLN A 198 12.17 25.71 1.15
C GLN A 198 13.31 24.83 0.61
N VAL A 199 13.01 24.05 -0.44
CA VAL A 199 13.96 23.22 -1.17
C VAL A 199 13.87 23.50 -2.68
N ASP A 200 14.90 23.12 -3.43
CA ASP A 200 14.96 23.30 -4.88
C ASP A 200 14.38 22.11 -5.66
N ALA A 201 14.39 20.93 -5.06
CA ALA A 201 13.89 19.68 -5.61
C ALA A 201 13.51 18.73 -4.48
N THR A 202 12.73 17.68 -4.77
CA THR A 202 12.44 16.61 -3.81
C THR A 202 12.55 15.22 -4.40
N ILE A 203 12.92 14.25 -3.59
CA ILE A 203 12.88 12.80 -3.93
C ILE A 203 11.97 12.06 -2.95
N GLY A 204 11.36 10.95 -3.38
CA GLY A 204 10.41 10.16 -2.60
C GLY A 204 8.96 10.30 -3.07
N GLY A 205 8.68 11.23 -3.99
CA GLY A 205 7.39 11.31 -4.65
C GLY A 205 7.33 10.44 -5.91
N PHE A 206 6.14 10.02 -6.26
CA PHE A 206 5.88 9.14 -7.39
C PHE A 206 5.52 9.92 -8.64
N VAL A 207 6.06 9.47 -9.77
CA VAL A 207 5.70 9.99 -11.10
C VAL A 207 4.21 9.85 -11.40
N SER A 208 3.55 8.88 -10.77
CA SER A 208 2.11 8.61 -10.90
C SER A 208 1.23 9.43 -9.96
N HIS A 209 1.79 10.15 -8.98
CA HIS A 209 1.01 10.88 -7.97
C HIS A 209 1.40 12.36 -7.87
N GLU A 210 2.58 12.69 -7.35
CA GLU A 210 2.99 14.09 -7.12
C GLU A 210 3.19 14.86 -8.42
N VAL A 211 3.69 14.23 -9.48
CA VAL A 211 3.89 14.90 -10.78
C VAL A 211 2.55 15.38 -11.36
N PRO A 212 1.54 14.52 -11.61
CA PRO A 212 0.26 14.98 -12.14
C PRO A 212 -0.47 15.91 -11.17
N GLU A 213 -0.29 15.78 -9.86
CA GLU A 213 -0.88 16.69 -8.88
C GLU A 213 -0.29 18.11 -9.00
N LEU A 214 1.03 18.24 -9.07
CA LEU A 214 1.70 19.53 -9.29
C LEU A 214 1.31 20.15 -10.64
N GLU A 215 1.20 19.35 -11.69
CA GLU A 215 0.73 19.81 -13.01
C GLU A 215 -0.72 20.30 -12.95
N ASN A 216 -1.60 19.61 -12.23
CA ASN A 216 -2.98 20.02 -12.01
C ASN A 216 -3.09 21.32 -11.20
N GLN A 217 -2.13 21.58 -10.30
CA GLN A 217 -1.99 22.86 -9.59
C GLN A 217 -1.39 23.98 -10.47
N GLY A 218 -1.05 23.69 -11.73
CA GLY A 218 -0.57 24.66 -12.70
C GLY A 218 0.95 24.85 -12.71
N PHE A 219 1.71 24.00 -12.03
CA PHE A 219 3.17 24.02 -12.10
C PHE A 219 3.67 23.23 -13.30
N THR A 220 4.70 23.75 -13.96
CA THR A 220 5.55 22.90 -14.81
C THR A 220 6.46 22.09 -13.90
N VAL A 221 6.61 20.78 -14.17
CA VAL A 221 7.45 19.88 -13.37
C VAL A 221 8.54 19.27 -14.25
N ASN A 222 9.78 19.28 -13.77
CA ASN A 222 10.83 18.40 -14.29
C ASN A 222 11.01 17.24 -13.31
N TYR A 223 11.35 16.06 -13.80
CA TYR A 223 11.74 14.94 -12.95
C TYR A 223 12.88 14.11 -13.55
N ILE A 224 13.63 13.47 -12.67
CA ILE A 224 14.78 12.61 -12.99
C ILE A 224 14.52 11.25 -12.33
N LYS A 225 14.60 10.18 -13.12
CA LYS A 225 14.45 8.81 -12.57
C LYS A 225 15.76 8.33 -11.94
N PRO A 226 15.75 7.84 -10.70
CA PRO A 226 16.94 7.27 -10.08
C PRO A 226 17.52 6.09 -10.86
N THR A 227 16.65 5.25 -11.44
CA THR A 227 17.04 4.05 -12.21
C THR A 227 17.83 4.35 -13.48
N GLU A 228 17.60 5.52 -14.07
CA GLU A 228 18.37 6.02 -15.23
C GLU A 228 19.70 6.67 -14.81
N ASN A 229 19.96 6.77 -13.50
CA ASN A 229 21.08 7.51 -12.92
C ASN A 229 21.86 6.68 -11.88
N GLY A 230 21.95 5.36 -12.09
CA GLY A 230 22.84 4.47 -11.34
C GLY A 230 22.21 3.79 -10.13
N VAL A 231 20.97 4.12 -9.76
CA VAL A 231 20.20 3.31 -8.82
C VAL A 231 19.73 2.03 -9.54
N PRO A 232 19.87 0.83 -8.94
CA PRO A 232 19.36 -0.41 -9.53
C PRO A 232 17.84 -0.38 -9.71
N ASP A 233 17.31 -1.33 -10.49
CA ASP A 233 15.87 -1.59 -10.56
C ASP A 233 15.38 -2.31 -9.29
N TYR A 234 14.13 -2.09 -8.89
CA TYR A 234 13.57 -2.61 -7.64
C TYR A 234 12.04 -2.63 -7.60
N THR A 235 11.50 -3.41 -6.68
CA THR A 235 10.08 -3.32 -6.31
C THR A 235 9.85 -2.12 -5.41
N GLU A 236 9.01 -1.18 -5.86
CA GLU A 236 8.75 0.08 -5.14
C GLU A 236 8.00 -0.16 -3.84
N LEU A 237 6.81 -0.79 -3.92
CA LEU A 237 5.90 -0.95 -2.79
C LEU A 237 5.62 -2.42 -2.53
N VAL A 238 5.85 -2.86 -1.29
CA VAL A 238 5.71 -4.24 -0.78
C VAL A 238 4.82 -4.32 0.45
#